data_AF-A0A2V7D7T6-F1
#
_entry.id   AF-A0A2V7D7T6-F1
#
_cell.length_a   1.000
_cell.length_b   1.000
_cell.length_c   1.000
_cell.angle_alpha   90.00
_cell.angle_beta   90.00
_cell.angle_gamma   90.00
#
_symmetry.space_group_name_H-M   'P 1'
#
loop_
_entity.id
_entity.type
_entity.pdbx_description
1 polymer ?
#
loop_
_entity_poly.entity_id
_entity_poly.type
_entity_poly.pdbx_seq_one_letter_code
_entity_poly.pdbx_strand_id
1 'polypeptide(L)'
;MLALLMAFTFAMAVSRFDVRKQLVLNEANAIGSTYLRARLLPAPHKTEIADLLRRYADVRLDFYRAADDRTLAKAIADTESLQVQLWSRADLLAEKYPTSIP
;
A
#
# COMPACT_ATOMS: atom_id res chain seq x y z
N MET A 1 34.76 -19.48 -17.16
CA MET A 1 33.64 -18.76 -17.82
C MET A 1 32.30 -19.02 -17.13
N LEU A 2 31.92 -20.27 -16.80
CA LEU A 2 30.67 -20.57 -16.07
C LEU A 2 30.56 -19.90 -14.68
N ALA A 3 31.65 -19.93 -13.90
CA ALA A 3 31.68 -19.33 -12.56
C ALA A 3 31.38 -17.82 -12.56
N LEU A 4 31.86 -17.09 -13.58
CA LEU A 4 31.63 -15.66 -13.74
C LEU A 4 30.18 -15.36 -14.14
N LEU A 5 29.61 -16.14 -15.07
CA LEU A 5 28.20 -16.03 -15.43
C LEU A 5 27.29 -16.28 -14.23
N MET A 6 27.57 -17.32 -13.43
CA MET A 6 26.83 -17.57 -12.19
C MET A 6 26.93 -16.39 -11.22
N ALA A 7 28.14 -15.85 -11.00
CA ALA A 7 28.34 -14.69 -10.13
C ALA A 7 27.50 -13.48 -10.58
N PHE A 8 27.46 -13.19 -11.88
CA PHE A 8 26.63 -12.11 -12.42
C PHE A 8 25.13 -12.40 -12.30
N THR A 9 24.68 -13.62 -12.56
CA THR A 9 23.26 -14.00 -12.39
C THR A 9 22.82 -13.85 -10.94
N PHE A 10 23.63 -14.31 -9.97
CA PHE A 10 23.32 -14.12 -8.55
C PHE A 10 23.33 -12.64 -8.16
N ALA A 11 24.31 -11.85 -8.62
CA ALA A 11 24.35 -10.41 -8.33
C ALA A 11 23.10 -9.69 -8.85
N MET A 12 22.65 -10.00 -10.08
CA MET A 12 21.41 -9.45 -10.63
C MET A 12 20.17 -9.91 -9.86
N ALA A 13 20.10 -11.18 -9.46
CA ALA A 13 19.00 -11.71 -8.67
C ALA A 13 18.89 -11.02 -7.30
N VAL A 14 20.01 -10.84 -6.60
CA VAL A 14 20.07 -10.12 -5.31
C VAL A 14 19.62 -8.67 -5.49
N SER A 15 20.14 -7.97 -6.50
CA SER A 15 19.74 -6.58 -6.79
C SER A 15 18.24 -6.45 -7.01
N ARG A 16 17.63 -7.36 -7.79
CA ARG A 16 16.17 -7.37 -8.01
C ARG A 16 15.39 -7.68 -6.75
N PHE A 17 15.88 -8.60 -5.92
CA PHE A 17 15.28 -8.91 -4.63
C PHE A 17 15.29 -7.71 -3.69
N ASP A 18 16.43 -7.02 -3.58
CA ASP A 18 16.57 -5.82 -2.74
C ASP A 18 15.62 -4.70 -3.18
N VAL A 19 15.50 -4.45 -4.49
CA VAL A 19 14.54 -3.47 -5.03
C VAL A 19 13.10 -3.82 -4.62
N ARG A 20 12.70 -5.09 -4.79
CA ARG A 20 11.35 -5.54 -4.38
C ARG A 20 11.12 -5.36 -2.89
N LYS A 21 12.11 -5.73 -2.06
CA LYS A 21 12.05 -5.56 -0.61
C LYS A 21 11.87 -4.09 -0.22
N GLN A 22 12.64 -3.19 -0.83
CA GLN A 22 12.51 -1.76 -0.58
C GLN A 22 11.14 -1.20 -0.97
N LEU A 23 10.58 -1.62 -2.10
CA LEU A 23 9.24 -1.20 -2.52
C LEU A 23 8.15 -1.64 -1.51
N VAL A 24 8.22 -2.89 -1.03
CA VAL A 24 7.29 -3.39 0.00
C VAL A 24 7.41 -2.60 1.31
N LEU A 25 8.64 -2.30 1.74
CA LEU A 25 8.88 -1.50 2.94
C LEU A 25 8.35 -0.07 2.79
N ASN A 26 8.58 0.56 1.65
CA ASN A 26 8.09 1.91 1.37
C ASN A 26 6.57 1.98 1.41
N GLU A 27 5.89 0.98 0.85
CA GLU A 27 4.43 0.89 0.91
C GLU A 27 3.93 0.69 2.34
N ALA A 28 4.49 -0.27 3.08
CA ALA A 28 4.10 -0.53 4.47
C ALA A 28 4.28 0.73 5.34
N ASN A 29 5.38 1.46 5.15
CA ASN A 29 5.64 2.72 5.84
C ASN A 29 4.65 3.82 5.44
N ALA A 30 4.29 3.92 4.16
CA ALA A 30 3.29 4.88 3.68
C ALA A 30 1.92 4.60 4.31
N ILE A 31 1.46 3.34 4.29
CA ILE A 31 0.20 2.92 4.91
C ILE A 31 0.22 3.20 6.42
N GLY A 32 1.29 2.78 7.11
CA GLY A 32 1.43 2.98 8.55
C GLY A 32 1.43 4.46 8.95
N SER A 33 2.13 5.30 8.19
CA SER A 33 2.14 6.76 8.42
C SER A 33 0.77 7.38 8.20
N THR A 34 0.06 6.98 7.14
CA THR A 34 -1.31 7.46 6.86
C THR A 34 -2.28 7.01 7.94
N TYR A 35 -2.15 5.78 8.45
CA TYR A 35 -2.97 5.27 9.56
C TYR A 35 -2.77 6.10 10.84
N LEU A 36 -1.52 6.46 11.16
CA LEU A 36 -1.24 7.33 12.31
C LEU A 36 -1.84 8.74 12.13
N ARG A 37 -1.78 9.32 10.91
CA ARG A 37 -2.42 10.60 10.61
C ARG A 37 -3.94 10.53 10.72
N ALA A 38 -4.56 9.45 10.25
CA ALA A 38 -6.01 9.25 10.39
C ALA A 38 -6.47 9.26 11.86
N ARG A 39 -5.61 8.86 12.81
CA ARG A 39 -5.93 8.90 14.25
C ARG A 39 -6.05 10.30 14.84
N LEU A 40 -5.61 11.33 14.12
CA LEU A 40 -5.72 12.74 14.50
C LEU A 40 -7.07 13.35 14.11
N LEU A 41 -7.85 12.67 13.26
CA LEU A 41 -9.15 13.14 12.82
C LEU A 41 -10.20 13.07 13.95
N PRO A 42 -11.19 13.98 13.97
CA PRO A 42 -12.31 13.88 14.89
C PRO A 42 -13.18 12.64 14.60
N ALA A 43 -13.90 12.16 15.62
CA ALA A 43 -14.90 11.12 15.43
C ALA A 43 -16.06 11.66 14.55
N PRO A 44 -16.67 10.81 13.69
CA PRO A 44 -16.42 9.38 13.49
C PRO A 44 -15.29 9.06 12.49
N HIS A 45 -14.77 10.06 11.78
CA HIS A 45 -13.89 9.91 10.61
C HIS A 45 -12.59 9.14 10.89
N LYS A 46 -12.04 9.30 12.10
CA LYS A 46 -10.88 8.52 12.55
C LYS A 46 -11.08 7.01 12.42
N THR A 47 -12.21 6.49 12.90
CA THR A 47 -12.47 5.04 12.89
C THR A 47 -12.77 4.58 11.47
N GLU A 48 -13.58 5.35 10.72
CA GLU A 48 -13.91 5.02 9.32
C GLU A 48 -12.67 4.88 8.44
N ILE A 49 -11.75 5.87 8.50
CA ILE A 49 -10.54 5.86 7.68
C ILE A 49 -9.55 4.81 8.18
N ALA A 50 -9.43 4.59 9.50
CA ALA A 50 -8.61 3.52 10.04
C ALA A 50 -9.05 2.13 9.55
N ASP A 51 -10.37 1.88 9.50
CA ASP A 51 -10.92 0.61 9.02
C ASP A 51 -10.78 0.44 7.50
N LEU A 52 -10.86 1.54 6.73
CA LEU A 52 -10.56 1.51 5.29
C LEU A 52 -9.07 1.21 5.03
N LEU A 53 -8.16 1.83 5.78
CA LEU A 53 -6.72 1.58 5.65
C LEU A 53 -6.33 0.15 6.07
N ARG A 54 -7.01 -0.43 7.06
CA ARG A 54 -6.80 -1.83 7.44
C ARG A 54 -7.21 -2.78 6.31
N ARG A 55 -8.40 -2.60 5.76
CA ARG A 55 -8.88 -3.38 4.60
C ARG A 55 -7.97 -3.20 3.39
N TYR A 56 -7.47 -1.98 3.16
CA TYR A 56 -6.51 -1.70 2.11
C TYR A 56 -5.23 -2.53 2.31
N ALA A 57 -4.66 -2.54 3.52
CA ALA A 57 -3.49 -3.35 3.81
C ALA A 57 -3.74 -4.85 3.59
N ASP A 58 -4.91 -5.36 4.00
CA ASP A 58 -5.28 -6.77 3.77
C ASP A 58 -5.34 -7.12 2.28
N VAL A 59 -5.97 -6.28 1.46
CA VAL A 59 -6.04 -6.49 -0.01
C VAL A 59 -4.65 -6.37 -0.65
N ARG A 60 -3.78 -5.48 -0.15
CA ARG A 60 -2.39 -5.41 -0.63
C ARG A 60 -1.59 -6.67 -0.29
N LEU A 61 -1.85 -7.30 0.86
CA LEU A 61 -1.27 -8.61 1.17
C LEU A 61 -1.77 -9.69 0.21
N ASP A 62 -3.05 -9.67 -0.17
CA ASP A 62 -3.61 -10.59 -1.15
C ASP A 62 -2.96 -10.42 -2.53
N PHE A 63 -2.66 -9.18 -2.95
CA PHE A 63 -1.89 -8.91 -4.17
C PHE A 63 -0.53 -9.62 -4.16
N TYR A 64 0.20 -9.56 -3.05
CA TYR A 64 1.50 -10.23 -2.92
C TYR A 64 1.41 -11.75 -2.78
N ARG A 65 0.25 -12.28 -2.35
CA ARG A 65 -0.03 -13.72 -2.18
C ARG A 65 -0.73 -14.35 -3.38
N ALA A 66 -1.14 -13.55 -4.37
CA ALA A 66 -1.85 -14.03 -5.54
C ALA A 66 -1.08 -15.16 -6.23
N ALA A 67 -1.76 -16.28 -6.45
CA ALA A 67 -1.17 -17.48 -7.05
C ALA A 67 -1.40 -17.54 -8.57
N ASP A 68 -2.34 -16.75 -9.08
CA ASP A 68 -2.73 -16.71 -10.49
C ASP A 68 -3.20 -15.31 -10.92
N ASP A 69 -3.36 -15.11 -12.23
CA ASP A 69 -3.74 -13.83 -12.82
C ASP A 69 -5.14 -13.36 -12.36
N ARG A 70 -6.05 -14.29 -12.03
CA ARG A 70 -7.41 -13.95 -11.60
C ARG A 70 -7.40 -13.37 -10.19
N THR A 71 -6.69 -14.01 -9.27
CA THR A 71 -6.52 -13.54 -7.89
C THR A 71 -5.73 -12.24 -7.85
N LEU A 72 -4.74 -12.09 -8.72
CA LEU A 72 -4.00 -10.84 -8.91
C LEU A 72 -4.92 -9.71 -9.40
N ALA A 73 -5.66 -9.93 -10.48
CA ALA A 73 -6.57 -8.94 -11.05
C ALA A 73 -7.65 -8.51 -10.05
N LYS A 74 -8.18 -9.46 -9.26
CA LYS A 74 -9.12 -9.14 -8.19
C LYS A 74 -8.48 -8.25 -7.13
N ALA A 75 -7.29 -8.59 -6.64
CA ALA A 75 -6.62 -7.77 -5.63
C ALA A 75 -6.30 -6.35 -6.14
N ILE A 76 -5.97 -6.20 -7.43
CA ILE A 76 -5.79 -4.89 -8.07
C ILE A 76 -7.12 -4.10 -8.05
N ALA A 77 -8.21 -4.69 -8.52
CA ALA A 77 -9.52 -4.03 -8.55
C ALA A 77 -10.02 -3.62 -7.16
N ASP A 78 -9.85 -4.51 -6.17
CA ASP A 78 -10.21 -4.25 -4.78
C ASP A 78 -9.33 -3.12 -4.18
N THR A 79 -8.04 -3.07 -4.56
CA THR A 79 -7.11 -2.00 -4.17
C THR A 79 -7.57 -0.66 -4.71
N GLU A 80 -7.87 -0.57 -6.01
CA GLU A 80 -8.34 0.66 -6.67
C GLU A 80 -9.65 1.15 -6.06
N SER A 81 -10.59 0.24 -5.80
CA SER A 81 -11.86 0.57 -5.15
C SER A 81 -11.66 1.20 -3.76
N LEU A 82 -10.75 0.65 -2.96
CA LEU A 82 -10.45 1.19 -1.63
C LEU A 82 -9.71 2.53 -1.70
N GLN A 83 -8.83 2.73 -2.68
CA GLN A 83 -8.17 4.02 -2.90
C GLN A 83 -9.19 5.12 -3.23
N VAL A 84 -10.14 4.83 -4.13
CA VAL A 84 -11.22 5.78 -4.47
C VAL A 84 -12.04 6.14 -3.23
N GLN A 85 -12.40 5.16 -2.40
CA GLN A 85 -13.13 5.41 -1.15
C GLN A 85 -12.32 6.25 -0.16
N LEU A 86 -11.03 5.97 0.02
CA LEU A 86 -10.14 6.75 0.88
C LEU A 86 -10.02 8.20 0.41
N TRP A 87 -9.82 8.42 -0.89
CA TRP A 87 -9.71 9.76 -1.46
C TRP A 87 -11.01 10.55 -1.33
N SER A 88 -12.16 9.93 -1.63
CA SER A 88 -13.45 10.59 -1.45
C SER A 88 -13.67 11.05 0.00
N ARG A 89 -13.25 10.26 0.99
CA ARG A 89 -13.32 10.66 2.41
C ARG A 89 -12.33 11.79 2.74
N ALA A 90 -11.13 11.75 2.16
CA ALA A 90 -10.14 12.79 2.34
C ALA A 90 -10.63 14.13 1.77
N ASP A 91 -11.19 14.14 0.56
CA ASP A 91 -11.72 15.33 -0.10
C ASP A 91 -12.84 15.97 0.72
N LEU A 92 -13.81 15.17 1.18
CA LEU A 92 -14.91 15.64 2.04
C LEU A 92 -14.40 16.28 3.35
N LEU A 93 -13.31 15.75 3.91
CA LEU A 93 -12.71 16.31 5.12
C LEU A 93 -11.92 17.58 4.84
N ALA A 94 -11.21 17.64 3.72
CA ALA A 94 -10.48 18.82 3.30
C ALA A 94 -11.43 20.01 3.06
N GLU A 95 -12.58 19.79 2.42
CA GLU A 95 -13.62 20.80 2.24
C GLU A 95 -14.21 21.28 3.57
N LYS A 96 -14.46 20.34 4.50
CA LYS A 96 -15.08 20.64 5.80
C LYS A 96 -14.11 21.28 6.79
N TYR A 97 -12.82 20.99 6.68
CA TYR A 97 -11.76 21.46 7.57
C TYR A 97 -10.56 21.99 6.78
N PRO A 98 -10.70 23.14 6.09
CA PRO A 98 -9.68 23.65 5.15
C PRO A 98 -8.34 23.99 5.81
N THR A 99 -8.29 24.13 7.14
CA THR A 99 -7.06 24.36 7.93
C THR A 99 -6.47 23.10 8.57
N SER A 100 -7.05 21.91 8.33
CA SER A 100 -6.63 20.65 8.98
C SER A 100 -5.57 19.85 8.23
N ILE A 101 -5.04 20.38 7.12
CA ILE A 101 -3.98 19.74 6.35
C ILE A 101 -2.63 20.05 7.03
N PRO A 102 -1.86 19.03 7.48
CA PRO A 102 -0.50 19.22 8.00
C PRO A 102 0.50 19.59 6.90
#